data_AF-A0A7X5F8Z6-F1
#
_entry.id   AF-A0A7X5F8Z6-F1
#
_cell.length_a   1.000
_cell.length_b   1.000
_cell.length_c   1.000
_cell.angle_alpha   90.00
_cell.angle_beta   90.00
_cell.angle_gamma   90.00
#
_symmetry.space_group_name_H-M   'P 1'
#
loop_
_entity.id
_entity.type
_entity.pdbx_description
1 polymer ?
#
loop_
_entity_poly.entity_id
_entity_poly.type
_entity_poly.pdbx_seq_one_letter_code
_entity_poly.pdbx_strand_id
1 'polypeptide(L)'
;MISPSIQLSENGATLVHNLEETQVKAKEVKSEDYMPITDSENVEKFINDYFADIPIMVSVAKCESQFRQYNSNGTILKGRKNTYDRGVMQINLLYHEDTAEKMGLDLHNIDDNVSYARYLYEKQGVKPWMSSSPCWSKFSNSEIAKR
;
A
#
# COMPACT_ATOMS: atom_id res chain seq x y z
N MET A 1 -32.91 62.26 24.03
CA MET A 1 -31.82 61.69 23.22
C MET A 1 -31.79 60.19 23.51
N ILE A 2 -31.96 59.39 22.45
CA ILE A 2 -31.60 57.96 22.30
C ILE A 2 -32.29 56.93 23.24
N SER A 3 -33.31 56.26 22.69
CA SER A 3 -33.54 54.80 22.85
C SER A 3 -32.65 54.06 21.83
N PRO A 4 -32.54 52.71 21.82
CA PRO A 4 -32.64 51.70 22.88
C PRO A 4 -31.44 50.71 22.81
N SER A 5 -31.41 49.64 23.63
CA SER A 5 -31.28 48.26 23.13
C SER A 5 -31.07 47.24 24.26
N ILE A 6 -31.97 46.25 24.23
CA ILE A 6 -31.91 44.96 24.91
C ILE A 6 -30.76 44.15 24.30
N GLN A 7 -30.04 43.38 25.14
CA GLN A 7 -29.51 42.09 24.70
C GLN A 7 -29.43 41.12 25.89
N LEU A 8 -30.36 40.17 25.89
CA LEU A 8 -30.16 38.83 26.46
C LEU A 8 -29.12 38.12 25.58
N SER A 9 -28.14 37.46 26.20
CA SER A 9 -27.25 36.47 25.58
C SER A 9 -27.15 35.36 26.63
N GLU A 10 -27.96 34.31 26.52
CA GLU A 10 -27.77 33.13 25.65
C GLU A 10 -26.44 32.41 25.90
N ASN A 11 -26.57 31.30 26.63
CA ASN A 11 -26.07 29.98 26.25
C ASN A 11 -24.58 29.84 25.97
N GLY A 12 -23.92 29.02 26.80
CA GLY A 12 -22.68 28.39 26.38
C GLY A 12 -21.90 27.79 27.54
N ALA A 13 -22.48 26.85 28.26
CA ALA A 13 -21.66 25.82 28.88
C ALA A 13 -21.02 25.02 27.74
N THR A 14 -19.91 25.53 27.20
CA THR A 14 -19.10 24.81 26.23
C THR A 14 -18.45 23.71 27.02
N LEU A 15 -19.07 22.54 26.91
CA LEU A 15 -18.45 21.25 27.09
C LEU A 15 -17.11 21.32 26.37
N VAL A 16 -16.03 21.49 27.14
CA VAL A 16 -14.69 21.11 26.73
C VAL A 16 -14.72 19.59 26.61
N HIS A 17 -15.38 19.11 25.56
CA HIS A 17 -15.07 17.81 25.03
C HIS A 17 -13.59 17.91 24.66
N ASN A 18 -12.75 17.37 25.54
CA ASN A 18 -11.57 16.66 25.16
C ASN A 18 -12.00 15.68 24.06
N LEU A 19 -12.04 16.19 22.84
CA LEU A 19 -11.70 15.42 21.67
C LEU A 19 -10.20 15.18 21.85
N GLU A 20 -9.87 14.23 22.71
CA GLU A 20 -8.67 13.44 22.51
C GLU A 20 -8.79 12.97 21.08
N GLU A 21 -8.09 13.69 20.20
CA GLU A 21 -7.68 13.18 18.91
C GLU A 21 -7.02 11.84 19.23
N THR A 22 -7.79 10.76 19.13
CA THR A 22 -7.27 9.42 18.96
C THR A 22 -6.61 9.42 17.60
N GLN A 23 -5.43 10.03 17.55
CA GLN A 23 -4.38 9.81 16.59
C GLN A 23 -4.02 8.33 16.72
N VAL A 24 -4.82 7.47 16.07
CA VAL A 24 -4.39 6.12 15.72
C VAL A 24 -3.28 6.34 14.70
N LYS A 25 -2.06 6.59 15.18
CA LYS A 25 -0.86 6.52 14.36
C LYS A 25 -0.89 5.11 13.77
N ALA A 26 -1.24 5.00 12.49
CA ALA A 26 -1.28 3.72 11.80
C ALA A 26 0.05 3.03 12.07
N LYS A 27 0.00 1.85 12.69
CA LYS A 27 1.20 1.06 12.95
C LYS A 27 1.91 0.90 11.61
N GLU A 28 3.18 1.29 11.54
CA GLU A 28 3.98 1.12 10.32
C GLU A 28 4.13 -0.39 10.08
N VAL A 29 3.58 -0.88 8.96
CA VAL A 29 3.65 -2.31 8.60
C VAL A 29 5.03 -2.57 7.99
N LYS A 30 5.81 -3.44 8.63
CA LYS A 30 7.17 -3.79 8.21
C LYS A 30 7.31 -5.29 8.04
N SER A 31 8.13 -5.71 7.07
CA SER A 31 8.30 -7.12 6.72
C SER A 31 8.97 -7.97 7.82
N GLU A 32 9.70 -7.34 8.74
CA GLU A 32 10.34 -8.00 9.88
C GLU A 32 9.35 -8.71 10.82
N ASP A 33 8.12 -8.20 10.93
CA ASP A 33 7.03 -8.81 11.72
C ASP A 33 6.48 -10.09 11.07
N TYR A 34 6.86 -10.38 9.81
CA TYR A 34 6.33 -11.46 8.98
C TYR A 34 7.44 -12.43 8.52
N MET A 35 8.49 -12.58 9.32
CA MET A 35 9.57 -13.50 8.97
C MET A 35 9.16 -14.98 9.12
N PRO A 36 9.68 -15.89 8.27
CA PRO A 36 10.61 -15.61 7.17
C PRO A 36 9.89 -15.14 5.90
N ILE A 37 10.40 -14.08 5.27
CA ILE A 37 9.92 -13.52 3.99
C ILE A 37 10.25 -14.36 2.74
N THR A 38 10.87 -15.53 2.94
CA THR A 38 10.98 -16.57 1.91
C THR A 38 9.73 -17.44 1.80
N ASP A 39 8.84 -17.38 2.80
CA ASP A 39 7.55 -18.06 2.81
C ASP A 39 6.47 -17.16 2.20
N SER A 40 5.81 -17.64 1.15
CA SER A 40 4.75 -16.90 0.48
C SER A 40 3.53 -16.63 1.35
N GLU A 41 3.23 -17.49 2.33
CA GLU A 41 2.10 -17.26 3.24
C GLU A 41 2.35 -16.06 4.16
N ASN A 42 3.61 -15.87 4.58
CA ASN A 42 3.96 -14.72 5.41
C ASN A 42 4.03 -13.44 4.58
N VAL A 43 4.55 -13.51 3.36
CA VAL A 43 4.50 -12.39 2.41
C VAL A 43 3.06 -12.02 2.09
N GLU A 44 2.15 -12.98 1.94
CA GLU A 44 0.73 -12.70 1.74
C GLU A 44 0.14 -11.90 2.92
N LYS A 45 0.41 -12.31 4.17
CA LYS A 45 -0.03 -11.56 5.36
C LYS A 45 0.53 -10.13 5.38
N PHE A 46 1.83 -9.98 5.13
CA PHE A 46 2.49 -8.68 5.04
C PHE A 46 1.83 -7.77 3.98
N ILE A 47 1.59 -8.30 2.78
CA ILE A 47 0.98 -7.57 1.67
C ILE A 47 -0.48 -7.19 1.98
N ASN A 48 -1.25 -8.07 2.61
CA ASN A 48 -2.62 -7.77 3.03
C ASN A 48 -2.67 -6.63 4.04
N ASP A 49 -1.78 -6.64 5.04
CA ASP A 49 -1.73 -5.58 6.05
C ASP A 49 -1.18 -4.27 5.47
N TYR A 50 -0.14 -4.32 4.64
CA TYR A 50 0.50 -3.15 4.02
C TYR A 50 -0.42 -2.43 3.02
N PHE A 51 -1.25 -3.18 2.28
CA PHE A 51 -2.21 -2.65 1.30
C PHE A 51 -3.66 -2.80 1.75
N ALA A 52 -3.93 -2.81 3.05
CA ALA A 52 -5.29 -2.94 3.59
C ALA A 52 -6.24 -1.85 3.07
N ASP A 53 -5.71 -0.66 2.76
CA ASP A 53 -6.39 0.49 2.18
C ASP A 53 -6.50 0.43 0.63
N ILE A 54 -5.72 -0.42 -0.04
CA ILE A 54 -5.70 -0.60 -1.49
C ILE A 54 -5.77 -2.10 -1.85
N PRO A 55 -6.90 -2.80 -1.61
CA PRO A 55 -7.00 -4.25 -1.78
C PRO A 55 -6.67 -4.76 -3.20
N ILE A 56 -6.90 -3.93 -4.22
CA ILE A 56 -6.51 -4.26 -5.60
C ILE A 56 -4.99 -4.51 -5.74
N MET A 57 -4.15 -3.87 -4.93
CA MET A 57 -2.69 -4.09 -4.95
C MET A 57 -2.31 -5.45 -4.37
N VAL A 58 -3.08 -6.00 -3.43
CA VAL A 58 -2.93 -7.39 -2.97
C VAL A 58 -3.20 -8.36 -4.12
N SER A 59 -4.25 -8.10 -4.90
CA SER A 59 -4.59 -8.90 -6.08
C SER A 59 -3.51 -8.82 -7.16
N VAL A 60 -2.93 -7.63 -7.37
CA VAL A 60 -1.77 -7.43 -8.27
C VAL A 60 -0.58 -8.26 -7.79
N ALA A 61 -0.17 -8.14 -6.53
CA ALA A 61 0.95 -8.90 -5.95
C ALA A 61 0.78 -10.43 -6.13
N LYS A 62 -0.44 -10.94 -5.91
CA LYS A 62 -0.78 -12.35 -6.14
C LYS A 62 -0.53 -12.77 -7.59
N CYS A 63 -0.96 -11.94 -8.54
CA CYS A 63 -0.86 -12.23 -9.97
C CYS A 63 0.57 -12.05 -10.50
N GLU A 64 1.35 -11.12 -9.94
CA GLU A 64 2.72 -10.84 -10.37
C GLU A 64 3.72 -11.90 -9.88
N SER A 65 3.65 -12.28 -8.60
CA SER A 65 4.68 -13.12 -7.99
C SER A 65 4.15 -14.35 -7.24
N GLN A 66 2.83 -14.41 -7.01
CA GLN A 66 2.22 -15.32 -6.04
C GLN A 66 2.77 -15.07 -4.62
N PHE A 67 2.85 -13.79 -4.24
CA PHE A 67 3.37 -13.35 -2.94
C PHE A 67 4.81 -13.79 -2.68
N ARG A 68 5.71 -13.62 -3.66
CA ARG A 68 7.12 -13.99 -3.49
C ARG A 68 8.03 -12.81 -3.75
N GLN A 69 8.80 -12.41 -2.75
CA GLN A 69 9.96 -11.54 -2.95
C GLN A 69 11.20 -12.36 -3.33
N TYR A 70 11.40 -13.51 -2.68
CA TYR A 70 12.57 -14.37 -2.85
C TYR A 70 12.18 -15.77 -3.34
N ASN A 71 13.14 -16.46 -3.95
CA ASN A 71 13.07 -17.90 -4.19
C ASN A 71 13.31 -18.66 -2.88
N SER A 72 13.00 -19.96 -2.86
CA SER A 72 13.20 -20.82 -1.68
C SER A 72 14.65 -20.90 -1.18
N ASN A 73 15.62 -20.57 -2.05
CA ASN A 73 17.04 -20.50 -1.70
C ASN A 73 17.49 -19.10 -1.22
N GLY A 74 16.56 -18.16 -0.99
CA GLY A 74 16.84 -16.80 -0.53
C GLY A 74 17.28 -15.82 -1.63
N THR A 75 17.43 -16.26 -2.88
CA THR A 75 17.77 -15.33 -3.98
C THR A 75 16.56 -14.49 -4.39
N ILE A 76 16.79 -13.24 -4.82
CA ILE A 76 15.72 -12.35 -5.27
C ILE A 76 14.91 -12.97 -6.43
N LEU A 77 13.58 -12.85 -6.37
CA LEU A 77 12.71 -13.26 -7.46
C LEU A 77 12.90 -12.32 -8.66
N LYS A 78 13.15 -12.92 -9.82
CA LYS A 78 13.23 -12.23 -11.11
C LYS A 78 12.08 -12.67 -12.01
N GLY A 79 11.58 -11.75 -12.84
CA GLY A 79 10.56 -12.07 -13.81
C GLY A 79 10.98 -13.17 -14.79
N ARG A 80 10.03 -14.05 -15.12
CA ARG A 80 10.26 -15.18 -16.05
C ARG A 80 10.42 -14.72 -17.49
N LYS A 81 9.61 -13.73 -17.91
CA LYS A 81 9.62 -13.18 -19.27
C LYS A 81 10.61 -12.03 -19.41
N ASN A 82 10.65 -11.15 -18.41
CA ASN A 82 11.57 -10.04 -18.36
C ASN A 82 12.41 -10.14 -17.10
N THR A 83 13.71 -10.38 -17.29
CA THR A 83 14.66 -10.56 -16.18
C THR A 83 14.99 -9.26 -15.47
N TYR A 84 14.42 -8.11 -15.86
CA TYR A 84 14.49 -6.85 -15.12
C TYR A 84 13.37 -6.67 -14.09
N ASP A 85 12.32 -7.50 -14.09
CA ASP A 85 11.26 -7.41 -13.09
C ASP A 85 11.74 -7.99 -11.74
N ARG A 86 11.43 -7.32 -10.64
CA ARG A 86 11.93 -7.67 -9.29
C ARG A 86 10.81 -7.85 -8.27
N GLY A 87 10.96 -8.92 -7.49
CA GLY A 87 10.29 -9.08 -6.21
C GLY A 87 8.78 -9.26 -6.31
N VAL A 88 8.10 -8.99 -5.19
CA VAL A 88 6.70 -9.31 -4.98
C VAL A 88 5.76 -8.52 -5.92
N MET A 89 6.15 -7.30 -6.28
CA MET A 89 5.39 -6.44 -7.19
C MET A 89 5.89 -6.46 -8.64
N GLN A 90 6.91 -7.28 -8.94
CA GLN A 90 7.52 -7.41 -10.27
C GLN A 90 7.86 -6.06 -10.93
N ILE A 91 8.43 -5.13 -10.16
CA ILE A 91 8.80 -3.79 -10.67
C ILE A 91 9.99 -3.93 -11.61
N ASN A 92 9.87 -3.35 -12.81
CA ASN A 92 10.92 -3.39 -13.83
C ASN A 92 12.05 -2.40 -13.53
N LEU A 93 13.26 -2.89 -13.24
CA LEU A 93 14.40 -2.05 -12.88
C LEU A 93 14.80 -1.06 -13.97
N LEU A 94 14.75 -1.44 -15.25
CA LEU A 94 15.19 -0.59 -16.36
C LEU A 94 14.46 0.76 -16.39
N TYR A 95 13.22 0.81 -15.93
CA TYR A 95 12.39 2.03 -15.94
C TYR A 95 12.31 2.73 -14.59
N HIS A 96 12.68 2.06 -13.51
CA HIS A 96 12.27 2.47 -12.16
C HIS A 96 13.39 2.49 -11.13
N GLU A 97 14.50 1.80 -11.36
CA GLU A 97 15.64 1.74 -10.43
C GLU A 97 16.18 3.14 -10.12
N ASP A 98 16.55 3.92 -11.15
CA ASP A 98 17.03 5.30 -10.99
C ASP A 98 16.08 6.21 -10.20
N THR A 99 14.77 5.99 -10.29
CA THR A 99 13.78 6.80 -9.55
C THR A 99 13.67 6.32 -8.11
N ALA A 100 13.65 5.01 -7.89
CA ALA A 100 13.65 4.41 -6.56
C ALA A 100 14.91 4.80 -5.76
N GLU A 101 16.09 4.75 -6.38
CA GLU A 101 17.35 5.14 -5.74
C GLU A 101 17.35 6.61 -5.32
N LYS A 102 16.81 7.51 -6.15
CA LYS A 102 16.65 8.94 -5.80
C LYS A 102 15.70 9.16 -4.61
N MET A 103 14.81 8.20 -4.35
CA MET A 103 13.93 8.18 -3.18
C MET A 103 14.57 7.46 -1.98
N GLY A 104 15.78 6.91 -2.13
CA GLY A 104 16.47 6.14 -1.10
C GLY A 104 15.93 4.71 -0.93
N LEU A 105 15.28 4.15 -1.96
CA LEU A 105 14.67 2.83 -1.94
C LEU A 105 15.51 1.80 -2.71
N ASP A 106 15.64 0.59 -2.18
CA ASP A 106 16.22 -0.57 -2.85
C ASP A 106 15.12 -1.55 -3.29
N LEU A 107 14.84 -1.65 -4.59
CA LEU A 107 13.79 -2.52 -5.13
C LEU A 107 14.03 -4.03 -4.92
N HIS A 108 15.23 -4.43 -4.47
CA HIS A 108 15.54 -5.80 -4.04
C HIS A 108 15.08 -6.10 -2.61
N ASN A 109 14.86 -5.08 -1.78
CA ASN A 109 14.26 -5.21 -0.46
C ASN A 109 12.73 -5.24 -0.58
N ILE A 110 12.05 -6.06 0.22
CA ILE A 110 10.60 -6.20 0.14
C ILE A 110 9.84 -4.95 0.58
N ASP A 111 10.26 -4.29 1.68
CA ASP A 111 9.61 -3.09 2.21
C ASP A 111 9.70 -1.94 1.20
N ASP A 112 10.85 -1.80 0.56
CA ASP A 112 11.10 -0.78 -0.46
C ASP A 112 10.39 -1.11 -1.78
N ASN A 113 10.29 -2.40 -2.15
CA ASN A 113 9.55 -2.86 -3.32
C ASN A 113 8.06 -2.50 -3.21
N VAL A 114 7.43 -2.74 -2.05
CA VAL A 114 6.02 -2.39 -1.82
C VAL A 114 5.81 -0.89 -1.64
N SER A 115 6.78 -0.19 -1.05
CA SER A 115 6.77 1.28 -0.93
C SER A 115 6.79 1.95 -2.31
N TYR A 116 7.66 1.50 -3.20
CA TYR A 116 7.72 2.01 -4.56
C TYR A 116 6.48 1.62 -5.38
N ALA A 117 5.94 0.42 -5.18
CA ALA A 117 4.68 0.02 -5.84
C ALA A 117 3.51 0.90 -5.42
N ARG A 118 3.40 1.26 -4.14
CA ARG A 118 2.42 2.24 -3.65
C ARG A 118 2.60 3.59 -4.35
N TYR A 119 3.83 4.10 -4.42
CA TYR A 119 4.13 5.34 -5.15
C TYR A 119 3.67 5.28 -6.62
N LEU A 120 3.94 4.19 -7.33
CA LEU A 120 3.48 3.99 -8.70
C LEU A 120 1.94 3.99 -8.79
N TYR A 121 1.27 3.30 -7.88
CA TYR A 121 -0.19 3.26 -7.83
C TYR A 121 -0.80 4.64 -7.59
N GLU A 122 -0.27 5.41 -6.65
CA GLU A 122 -0.77 6.77 -6.37
C GLU A 122 -0.63 7.70 -7.58
N LYS A 123 0.41 7.50 -8.40
CA LYS A 123 0.65 8.30 -9.60
C LYS A 123 -0.13 7.83 -10.83
N GLN A 124 -0.31 6.52 -10.98
CA GLN A 124 -0.72 5.91 -12.26
C GLN A 124 -1.87 4.91 -12.13
N GLY A 125 -2.33 4.63 -10.93
CA GLY A 125 -3.21 3.50 -10.62
C GLY A 125 -2.55 2.17 -10.98
N VAL A 126 -3.35 1.23 -11.45
CA VAL A 126 -2.89 -0.13 -11.83
C VAL A 126 -2.22 -0.20 -13.21
N LYS A 127 -2.03 0.93 -13.91
CA LYS A 127 -1.48 0.97 -15.28
C LYS A 127 -0.14 0.24 -15.44
N PRO A 128 0.83 0.33 -14.51
CA PRO A 128 2.10 -0.39 -14.64
C PRO A 128 1.96 -1.91 -14.72
N TRP A 129 0.86 -2.49 -14.19
CA TRP A 129 0.60 -3.93 -14.12
C TRP A 129 -0.48 -4.41 -15.10
N MET A 130 -0.76 -3.63 -16.16
CA MET A 130 -1.81 -3.99 -17.13
C MET A 130 -1.53 -5.31 -17.87
N SER A 131 -0.28 -5.73 -17.99
CA SER A 131 0.10 -7.03 -18.58
C SER A 131 -0.48 -8.23 -17.82
N SER A 132 -0.69 -8.10 -16.50
CA SER A 132 -1.28 -9.12 -15.65
C SER A 132 -2.77 -8.89 -15.38
N SER A 133 -3.38 -7.87 -16.00
CA SER A 133 -4.80 -7.54 -15.81
C SER A 133 -5.78 -8.69 -16.03
N PRO A 134 -5.58 -9.63 -16.97
CA PRO A 134 -6.47 -10.79 -17.09
C PRO A 134 -6.52 -11.68 -15.83
N CYS A 135 -5.52 -11.58 -14.96
CA CYS A 135 -5.49 -12.26 -13.66
C CYS A 135 -6.21 -11.41 -12.60
N TRP A 136 -5.77 -10.17 -12.35
CA TRP A 136 -6.24 -9.41 -11.19
C TRP A 136 -7.60 -8.72 -11.39
N SER A 137 -8.02 -8.45 -12.62
CA SER A 137 -9.31 -7.76 -12.89
C SER A 137 -10.53 -8.60 -12.51
N LYS A 138 -10.34 -9.89 -12.24
CA LYS A 138 -11.40 -10.78 -11.75
C LYS A 138 -11.75 -10.48 -10.29
N PHE A 139 -10.78 -10.00 -9.51
CA PHE A 139 -10.96 -9.73 -8.09
C PHE A 139 -11.59 -8.35 -7.83
N SER A 140 -11.32 -7.35 -8.70
CA SER A 140 -11.91 -6.00 -8.58
C SER A 140 -13.44 -5.99 -8.63
N ASN A 141 -14.04 -6.85 -9.45
CA ASN A 141 -15.50 -6.96 -9.53
C ASN A 141 -16.10 -7.64 -8.29
N SER A 142 -15.34 -8.50 -7.60
CA SER A 142 -15.80 -9.20 -6.40
C SER A 142 -15.75 -8.34 -5.13
N GLU A 143 -14.86 -7.35 -5.07
CA GLU A 143 -14.78 -6.39 -3.95
C GLU A 143 -15.93 -5.38 -3.97
N ILE A 144 -16.41 -5.01 -5.16
CA ILE A 144 -17.61 -4.17 -5.34
C ILE A 144 -18.88 -4.94 -4.96
N ALA A 145 -18.94 -6.25 -5.25
CA ALA A 145 -20.11 -7.09 -4.97
C ALA A 145 -20.25 -7.56 -3.51
N LYS A 146 -19.26 -7.27 -2.65
CA LYS A 146 -19.26 -7.62 -1.21
C LYS A 146 -19.58 -6.45 -0.28
N ARG A 147 -19.92 -5.28 -0.83
CA ARG A 147 -20.42 -4.12 -0.08
C ARG A 147 -21.92 -3.97 -0.28
#